data_AF-A0A3D1IUC9-F1
#
_entry.id   AF-A0A3D1IUC9-F1
#
_cell.length_a   1.000
_cell.length_b   1.000
_cell.length_c   1.000
_cell.angle_alpha   90.00
_cell.angle_beta   90.00
_cell.angle_gamma   90.00
#
_symmetry.space_group_name_H-M   'P 1'
#
loop_
_entity.id
_entity.type
_entity.pdbx_description
1 polymer ?
#
loop_
_entity_poly.entity_id
_entity_poly.type
_entity_poly.pdbx_seq_one_letter_code
_entity_poly.pdbx_strand_id
1 'polypeptide(L)'
;MVGDALLLTPRDALVIVDVQNDFLDHGNLAVPNGDEVIPVLNRAIALFAHRSLPIYATRDWHPVDHCSFKTQGGIWPPHCIAQSKGAEFAATLNLPPAAIVVSKATTQGKDAYSGFEGTRLASQL
;
A
#
# COMPACT_ATOMS: atom_id res chain seq x y z
N MET A 1 1.04 1.51 -31.41
CA MET A 1 1.24 2.67 -30.51
C MET A 1 2.29 2.25 -29.50
N VAL A 2 3.55 2.64 -29.70
CA VAL A 2 4.60 2.43 -28.70
C VAL A 2 4.32 3.46 -27.61
N GLY A 3 3.71 3.03 -26.50
CA GLY A 3 3.51 3.92 -25.36
C GLY A 3 4.87 4.36 -24.84
N ASP A 4 5.00 5.65 -24.51
CA ASP A 4 6.25 6.23 -24.00
C ASP A 4 6.83 5.33 -22.91
N ALA A 5 8.03 4.80 -23.16
CA ALA A 5 8.72 3.99 -22.17
C ALA A 5 9.03 4.87 -20.96
N LEU A 6 8.68 4.40 -19.76
CA LEU A 6 9.02 5.10 -18.51
C LEU A 6 10.55 5.24 -18.41
N LEU A 7 11.05 6.46 -18.63
CA LEU A 7 12.48 6.77 -18.55
C LEU A 7 12.84 7.00 -17.09
N LEU A 8 13.45 5.99 -16.46
CA LEU A 8 13.86 6.05 -15.06
C LEU A 8 15.28 6.59 -14.90
N THR A 9 15.47 7.43 -13.89
CA THR A 9 16.73 8.01 -13.45
C THR A 9 17.11 7.46 -12.06
N PRO A 10 18.37 7.63 -11.61
CA PRO A 10 18.78 7.29 -10.25
C PRO A 10 18.07 8.07 -9.12
N ARG A 11 17.26 9.11 -9.45
CA ARG A 11 16.51 9.91 -8.48
C ARG A 11 15.06 9.47 -8.33
N ASP A 12 14.64 8.43 -9.04
CA ASP A 12 13.26 7.97 -9.02
C ASP A 12 13.04 6.90 -7.95
N ALA A 13 11.85 6.92 -7.35
CA ALA A 13 11.36 5.90 -6.44
C ALA A 13 9.95 5.46 -6.83
N LEU A 14 9.61 4.20 -6.59
CA LEU A 14 8.26 3.68 -6.73
C LEU A 14 7.60 3.61 -5.37
N VAL A 15 6.45 4.27 -5.20
CA VAL A 15 5.61 4.14 -4.00
C VAL A 15 4.31 3.44 -4.39
N ILE A 16 4.12 2.22 -3.88
CA ILE A 16 2.92 1.42 -4.06
C ILE A 16 2.02 1.64 -2.85
N VAL A 17 0.80 2.11 -3.08
CA VAL A 17 -0.09 2.53 -2.00
C VAL A 17 -1.15 1.48 -1.76
N ASP A 18 -1.11 0.87 -0.57
CA ASP A 18 -2.21 0.14 0.07
C ASP A 18 -2.88 -0.95 -0.79
N VAL A 19 -2.08 -1.74 -1.52
CA VAL A 19 -2.58 -2.88 -2.32
C VAL A 19 -2.76 -4.11 -1.41
N GLN A 20 -3.68 -3.97 -0.45
CA GLN A 20 -4.00 -4.96 0.58
C GLN A 20 -5.33 -5.65 0.28
N ASN A 21 -5.51 -6.88 0.77
CA ASN A 21 -6.68 -7.71 0.47
C ASN A 21 -8.01 -7.02 0.82
N ASP A 22 -8.08 -6.24 1.89
CA ASP A 22 -9.33 -5.55 2.26
C ASP A 22 -9.76 -4.45 1.28
N PHE A 23 -8.84 -3.94 0.46
CA PHE A 23 -9.12 -2.94 -0.57
C PHE A 23 -9.38 -3.55 -1.96
N LEU A 24 -9.22 -4.86 -2.11
CA LEU A 24 -9.40 -5.57 -3.37
C LEU A 24 -10.77 -6.24 -3.44
N ASP A 25 -11.08 -6.92 -4.55
CA ASP A 25 -12.36 -7.59 -4.71
C ASP A 25 -12.62 -8.56 -3.54
N HIS A 26 -13.84 -8.51 -3.02
CA HIS A 26 -14.30 -9.27 -1.84
C HIS A 26 -13.65 -8.87 -0.49
N GLY A 27 -12.81 -7.84 -0.47
CA GLY A 27 -12.29 -7.23 0.76
C GLY A 27 -13.34 -6.44 1.54
N ASN A 28 -13.08 -6.17 2.83
CA ASN A 28 -14.07 -5.51 3.68
C ASN A 28 -14.28 -4.02 3.37
N LEU A 29 -13.36 -3.40 2.63
CA LEU A 29 -13.44 -2.04 2.11
C LEU A 29 -13.01 -2.01 0.63
N ALA A 30 -13.57 -2.95 -0.16
CA ALA A 30 -13.20 -3.15 -1.56
C ALA A 30 -13.32 -1.88 -2.41
N VAL A 31 -12.28 -1.58 -3.17
CA VAL A 31 -12.29 -0.59 -4.24
C VAL A 31 -12.77 -1.28 -5.52
N PRO A 32 -13.80 -0.76 -6.22
CA PRO A 32 -14.26 -1.36 -7.47
C PRO A 32 -13.12 -1.52 -8.48
N ASN A 33 -12.97 -2.73 -9.04
CA ASN A 33 -11.92 -3.06 -10.01
C ASN A 33 -10.49 -2.89 -9.47
N GLY A 34 -10.30 -2.94 -8.15
CA GLY A 34 -9.01 -2.71 -7.50
C GLY A 34 -7.90 -3.64 -8.00
N ASP A 35 -8.23 -4.89 -8.32
CA ASP A 35 -7.27 -5.89 -8.81
C ASP A 35 -6.64 -5.55 -10.16
N GLU A 36 -7.28 -4.72 -10.99
CA GLU A 36 -6.78 -4.35 -12.32
C GLU A 36 -5.47 -3.54 -12.26
N VAL A 37 -5.15 -2.93 -11.12
CA VAL A 37 -3.90 -2.21 -10.92
C VAL A 37 -2.70 -3.17 -10.76
N ILE A 38 -2.92 -4.39 -10.27
CA ILE A 38 -1.86 -5.32 -9.89
C ILE A 38 -0.96 -5.70 -11.09
N PRO A 39 -1.49 -6.07 -12.27
CA PRO A 39 -0.64 -6.35 -13.44
C PRO A 39 0.19 -5.14 -13.89
N VAL A 40 -0.34 -3.91 -13.71
CA VAL A 40 0.39 -2.67 -14.05
C VAL A 40 1.53 -2.44 -13.06
N LEU A 41 1.24 -2.57 -11.76
CA LEU A 41 2.24 -2.42 -10.70
C LEU A 41 3.34 -3.48 -10.81
N ASN A 42 3.00 -4.73 -11.10
CA ASN A 42 4.00 -5.78 -11.28
C ASN A 42 5.01 -5.47 -12.41
N ARG A 43 4.57 -4.79 -13.49
CA ARG A 43 5.49 -4.30 -14.53
C ARG A 43 6.38 -3.16 -14.04
N ALA A 44 5.83 -2.22 -13.26
CA ALA A 44 6.60 -1.13 -12.66
C ALA A 44 7.62 -1.67 -11.64
N ILE A 45 7.21 -2.58 -10.76
CA ILE A 45 8.08 -3.27 -9.80
C ILE A 45 9.25 -3.94 -10.51
N ALA A 46 8.98 -4.71 -11.57
CA ALA A 46 10.04 -5.37 -12.34
C ALA A 46 11.04 -4.35 -12.93
N LEU A 47 10.54 -3.21 -13.42
CA LEU A 47 11.35 -2.14 -14.01
C LEU A 47 12.26 -1.44 -12.98
N PHE A 48 11.72 -1.13 -11.80
CA PHE A 48 12.46 -0.52 -10.69
C PHE A 48 13.47 -1.50 -10.09
N ALA A 49 13.05 -2.75 -9.84
CA ALA A 49 13.93 -3.80 -9.32
C ALA A 49 15.10 -4.10 -10.26
N HIS A 50 14.85 -4.18 -11.57
CA HIS A 50 15.91 -4.38 -12.57
C HIS A 50 16.97 -3.24 -12.56
N ARG A 51 16.56 -2.02 -12.20
CA ARG A 51 17.47 -0.87 -12.07
C ARG A 51 18.02 -0.68 -10.66
N SER A 52 17.72 -1.59 -9.73
CA SER A 52 18.06 -1.43 -8.31
C SER A 52 17.59 -0.11 -7.71
N LEU A 53 16.43 0.39 -8.17
CA LEU A 53 15.80 1.61 -7.66
C LEU A 53 14.88 1.29 -6.47
N PRO A 54 14.69 2.24 -5.55
CA PRO A 54 13.91 2.02 -4.34
C PRO A 54 12.42 1.79 -4.64
N ILE A 55 11.85 0.81 -3.93
CA ILE A 55 10.43 0.47 -3.96
C ILE A 55 9.91 0.53 -2.52
N TYR A 56 8.89 1.36 -2.31
CA TYR A 56 8.17 1.48 -1.05
C TYR A 56 6.76 0.90 -1.24
N ALA A 57 6.28 0.16 -0.25
CA ALA A 57 4.91 -0.32 -0.22
C ALA A 57 4.25 0.16 1.09
N THR A 58 3.30 1.09 0.99
CA THR A 58 2.53 1.51 2.15
C THR A 58 1.44 0.50 2.45
N ARG A 59 1.06 0.41 3.72
CA ARG A 59 -0.10 -0.35 4.15
C ARG A 59 -0.79 0.34 5.31
N ASP A 60 -2.12 0.30 5.31
CA ASP A 60 -2.89 0.48 6.54
C ASP A 60 -2.64 -0.70 7.47
N TRP A 61 -2.44 -0.37 8.75
CA TRP A 61 -2.04 -1.35 9.75
C TRP A 61 -2.69 -1.04 11.09
N HIS A 62 -4.01 -1.08 11.09
CA HIS A 62 -4.85 -0.59 12.17
C HIS A 62 -4.91 -1.55 13.36
N PRO A 63 -4.96 -1.07 14.61
CA PRO A 63 -5.45 -1.88 15.72
C PRO A 63 -6.95 -2.19 15.54
N VAL A 64 -7.45 -3.24 16.21
CA VAL A 64 -8.85 -3.71 16.08
C VAL A 64 -9.90 -2.66 16.47
N ASP A 65 -9.50 -1.70 17.30
CA ASP A 65 -10.31 -0.61 17.86
C ASP A 65 -9.89 0.76 17.33
N HIS A 66 -9.36 0.83 16.10
CA HIS A 66 -8.93 2.07 15.47
C HIS A 66 -10.07 3.10 15.31
N CYS A 67 -9.76 4.39 15.52
CA CYS A 67 -10.72 5.49 15.56
C CYS A 67 -11.47 5.70 14.24
N SER A 68 -10.92 5.25 13.10
CA SER A 68 -11.57 5.38 11.80
C SER A 68 -12.72 4.38 11.61
N PHE A 69 -12.82 3.35 12.46
CA PHE A 69 -13.85 2.32 12.34
C PHE A 69 -15.20 2.76 12.90
N LYS A 70 -16.30 2.32 12.27
CA LYS A 70 -17.68 2.59 12.70
C LYS A 70 -17.96 2.15 14.14
N THR A 71 -17.28 1.11 14.63
CA THR A 71 -17.39 0.63 16.02
C THR A 71 -16.82 1.62 17.05
N GLN A 72 -16.01 2.58 16.61
CA GLN A 72 -15.39 3.64 17.41
C GLN A 72 -15.94 5.03 17.05
N GLY A 73 -17.01 5.11 16.26
CA GLY A 73 -17.60 6.38 15.79
C GLY A 73 -17.00 6.94 14.50
N GLY A 74 -16.07 6.23 13.86
CA GLY A 74 -15.56 6.58 12.53
C GLY A 74 -16.51 6.20 11.40
N ILE A 75 -16.04 6.35 10.15
CA ILE A 75 -16.88 6.20 8.95
C ILE A 75 -16.65 4.88 8.20
N TRP A 76 -15.53 4.20 8.45
CA TRP A 76 -15.13 3.00 7.70
C TRP A 76 -15.55 1.71 8.42
N PRO A 77 -15.87 0.62 7.71
CA PRO A 77 -15.93 -0.69 8.34
C PRO A 77 -14.54 -1.07 8.92
N PRO A 78 -14.41 -1.99 9.87
CA PRO A 78 -13.10 -2.48 10.31
C PRO A 78 -12.33 -3.10 9.14
N HIS A 79 -11.16 -2.58 8.79
CA HIS A 79 -10.37 -3.05 7.64
C HIS A 79 -8.89 -3.00 7.98
N CYS A 80 -8.06 -3.69 7.22
CA CYS A 80 -6.60 -3.67 7.34
C CYS A 80 -6.10 -3.80 8.78
N ILE A 81 -6.80 -4.64 9.58
CA ILE A 81 -6.45 -4.88 10.98
C ILE A 81 -5.10 -5.58 11.02
N ALA A 82 -4.18 -5.05 11.79
CA ALA A 82 -2.83 -5.58 11.95
C ALA A 82 -2.86 -7.10 12.17
N GLN A 83 -2.01 -7.81 11.41
CA GLN A 83 -1.86 -9.27 11.46
C GLN A 83 -3.07 -10.08 10.96
N SER A 84 -4.11 -9.44 10.43
CA SER A 84 -5.22 -10.14 9.75
C SER A 84 -4.90 -10.43 8.29
N LYS A 85 -5.66 -11.36 7.70
CA LYS A 85 -5.61 -11.64 6.26
C LYS A 85 -5.95 -10.42 5.42
N GLY A 86 -6.90 -9.59 5.87
CA GLY A 86 -7.30 -8.36 5.18
C GLY A 86 -6.17 -7.34 5.04
N ALA A 87 -5.26 -7.30 6.02
CA ALA A 87 -4.12 -6.39 6.02
C ALA A 87 -2.89 -6.89 5.26
N GLU A 88 -2.85 -8.15 4.83
CA GLU A 88 -1.78 -8.65 3.97
C GLU A 88 -1.86 -7.96 2.59
N PHE A 89 -0.68 -7.74 1.98
CA PHE A 89 -0.63 -7.36 0.57
C PHE A 89 -1.25 -8.47 -0.30
N ALA A 90 -1.77 -8.09 -1.46
CA ALA A 90 -2.27 -9.03 -2.45
C ALA A 90 -1.23 -10.12 -2.75
N ALA A 91 -1.62 -11.39 -2.71
CA ALA A 91 -0.71 -12.51 -2.99
C ALA A 91 -0.13 -12.48 -4.43
N THR A 92 -0.82 -11.78 -5.34
CA THR A 92 -0.43 -11.58 -6.74
C THR A 92 0.40 -10.32 -6.98
N LEU A 93 0.64 -9.50 -5.95
CA LEU A 93 1.55 -8.36 -6.01
C LEU A 93 2.98 -8.86 -5.75
N ASN A 94 3.83 -8.76 -6.77
CA ASN A 94 5.18 -9.33 -6.77
C ASN A 94 6.20 -8.42 -6.07
N LEU A 95 5.93 -8.04 -4.82
CA LEU A 95 6.87 -7.23 -4.03
C LEU A 95 8.19 -7.98 -3.83
N PRO A 96 9.35 -7.40 -4.21
CA PRO A 96 10.64 -8.01 -3.95
C PRO A 96 10.96 -7.95 -2.44
N PRO A 97 11.81 -8.86 -1.92
CA PRO A 97 12.25 -8.81 -0.52
C PRO A 97 12.94 -7.49 -0.11
N ALA A 98 13.48 -6.75 -1.09
CA ALA A 98 14.11 -5.44 -0.88
C ALA A 98 13.11 -4.27 -0.78
N ALA A 99 11.81 -4.50 -1.02
CA ALA A 99 10.80 -3.46 -0.89
C ALA A 99 10.65 -3.02 0.57
N ILE A 100 10.58 -1.70 0.79
CA ILE A 100 10.46 -1.11 2.12
C ILE A 100 8.98 -0.99 2.46
N VAL A 101 8.53 -1.73 3.46
CA VAL A 101 7.14 -1.66 3.93
C VAL A 101 6.96 -0.49 4.90
N VAL A 102 6.00 0.38 4.60
CA VAL A 102 5.65 1.55 5.41
C VAL A 102 4.26 1.32 6.02
N SER A 103 4.20 1.08 7.33
CA SER A 103 2.92 0.90 8.04
C SER A 103 2.44 2.25 8.57
N LYS A 104 1.20 2.63 8.23
CA LYS A 104 0.56 3.87 8.71
C LYS A 104 -0.66 3.55 9.59
N ALA A 105 -1.16 4.58 10.28
CA ALA A 105 -2.35 4.50 11.14
C ALA A 105 -2.30 3.37 12.20
N THR A 106 -1.14 3.21 12.85
CA THR A 106 -0.83 2.07 13.73
C THR A 106 -1.29 2.23 15.18
N THR A 107 -1.91 3.36 15.52
CA THR A 107 -2.34 3.68 16.89
C THR A 107 -3.83 3.94 16.92
N GLN A 108 -4.48 3.53 18.00
CA GLN A 108 -5.93 3.59 18.13
C GLN A 108 -6.53 4.96 17.78
N GLY A 109 -5.97 6.04 18.30
CA GLY A 109 -6.57 7.39 18.22
C GLY A 109 -6.09 8.27 17.08
N LYS A 110 -5.32 7.74 16.11
CA LYS A 110 -4.78 8.55 15.01
C LYS A 110 -4.86 7.82 13.68
N ASP A 111 -5.71 8.36 12.82
CA ASP A 111 -5.81 7.98 11.42
C ASP A 111 -4.66 8.58 10.59
N ALA A 112 -4.39 8.02 9.42
CA ALA A 112 -3.40 8.52 8.47
C ALA A 112 -3.71 8.05 7.05
N TYR A 113 -4.18 8.96 6.19
CA TYR A 113 -4.38 8.67 4.76
C TYR A 113 -3.05 8.65 4.00
N SER A 114 -2.17 9.59 4.31
CA SER A 114 -0.90 9.75 3.62
C SER A 114 0.14 8.75 4.13
N GLY A 115 0.85 8.10 3.20
CA GLY A 115 2.03 7.29 3.52
C GLY A 115 3.16 8.06 4.21
N PHE A 116 3.12 9.40 4.20
CA PHE A 116 4.07 10.27 4.88
C PHE A 116 3.65 10.62 6.32
N GLU A 117 2.37 10.52 6.65
CA GLU A 117 1.85 11.01 7.92
C GLU A 117 2.20 10.07 9.07
N GLY A 118 3.04 10.55 9.99
CA GLY A 118 3.47 9.75 11.14
C GLY A 118 4.41 8.59 10.79
N THR A 119 4.97 8.56 9.58
CA THR A 119 5.92 7.55 9.12
C THR A 119 7.29 8.15 8.85
N ARG A 120 8.23 7.30 8.42
CA ARG A 120 9.58 7.72 8.00
C ARG A 120 9.74 7.91 6.50
N LEU A 121 8.66 7.80 5.70
CA LEU A 121 8.75 7.80 4.23
C LEU A 121 9.47 9.06 3.69
N ALA A 122 9.15 10.24 4.21
CA ALA A 122 9.82 11.49 3.80
C ALA A 122 11.33 11.48 4.02
N SER A 123 11.79 10.85 5.10
CA SER A 123 13.21 10.79 5.46
C SER A 123 13.98 9.69 4.72
N GLN A 124 13.28 8.86 3.94
CA GLN A 124 13.85 7.73 3.19
C GLN A 124 13.90 8.01 1.67
N LEU A 125 13.18 9.02 1.19
CA LEU A 125 13.17 9.48 -0.20
C LEU A 125 14.23 10.55 -0.48
#